data_AF-H5U2V1-F1
#
_entry.id   AF-H5U2V1-F1
#
_cell.length_a   1.000
_cell.length_b   1.000
_cell.length_c   1.000
_cell.angle_alpha   90.00
_cell.angle_beta   90.00
_cell.angle_gamma   90.00
#
_symmetry.space_group_name_H-M   'P 1'
#
loop_
_entity.id
_entity.type
_entity.pdbx_description
1 polymer ?
#
loop_
_entity_poly.entity_id
_entity_poly.type
_entity_poly.pdbx_seq_one_letter_code
_entity_poly.pdbx_strand_id
1 'polypeptide(L)'
;RPFGEGFITGDAITAANIYLTVVAETAFTNTLFVAMPDEAAANGDYLLPTVFHSVQSDESRHISNGYSILLMALADERNRPLLERDLRYAWWNNHCVVDAAIGTFIEYGTKDRRKDRESYAEMWRRWIYDDYYRSYLLPLEKYGLTIPHDLVEEAWNRIVDKHYVHEVARFFATGWPVNYWRIDAMTDTDFEWFEEKYPGWYNKFGKWWENYNRLAYPGKNKPIAFEDVDYEYPHRCWTCMVPCLIREDMVTDKVDGQWRTYCSETCAWTDKVAFRPEYEGRPTPNMGRLTGFREWETLHHGKDLADIIKDLGYVRDDGKTLIPQPHLDLDPKKMWPLDDVRGIPFGSPNVALNEMSDEEREAHIAAYMANKNGAVTV
;
A
#
# COMPACT_ATOMS: atom_id res chain seq x y z
N ARG A 1 0.74 4.45 -9.26
CA ARG A 1 -0.06 5.70 -9.23
C ARG A 1 0.50 6.74 -8.25
N PRO A 2 0.61 6.50 -6.94
CA PRO A 2 0.94 7.56 -5.98
C PRO A 2 2.27 8.27 -6.25
N PHE A 3 3.34 7.52 -6.55
CA PHE A 3 4.69 8.06 -6.80
C PHE A 3 5.00 8.22 -8.30
N GLY A 4 3.96 8.47 -9.10
CA GLY A 4 4.09 8.70 -10.54
C GLY A 4 3.06 9.75 -10.94
N GLU A 5 1.87 9.30 -11.36
CA GLU A 5 0.74 10.18 -11.68
C GLU A 5 0.47 11.23 -10.60
N GLY A 6 0.52 10.86 -9.31
CA GLY A 6 0.26 11.78 -8.20
C GLY A 6 1.20 13.00 -8.16
N PHE A 7 2.43 12.86 -8.66
CA PHE A 7 3.45 13.92 -8.66
C PHE A 7 3.34 14.86 -9.86
N ILE A 8 2.71 14.42 -10.95
CA ILE A 8 2.78 15.12 -12.25
C ILE A 8 1.42 15.41 -12.90
N THR A 9 0.33 14.83 -12.39
CA THR A 9 -0.99 14.92 -13.03
C THR A 9 -1.91 15.83 -12.23
N GLY A 10 -2.01 17.08 -12.64
CA GLY A 10 -2.82 18.11 -11.98
C GLY A 10 -2.22 19.50 -12.22
N ASP A 11 -2.67 20.51 -11.48
CA ASP A 11 -1.91 21.76 -11.43
C ASP A 11 -0.66 21.60 -10.55
N ALA A 12 0.30 22.52 -10.73
CA ALA A 12 1.60 22.43 -10.08
C ALA A 12 1.53 22.56 -8.55
N ILE A 13 0.51 23.23 -8.00
CA ILE A 13 0.34 23.35 -6.56
C ILE A 13 -0.15 22.02 -6.00
N THR A 14 -1.21 21.43 -6.54
CA THR A 14 -1.70 20.15 -6.00
C THR A 14 -0.68 19.02 -6.18
N ALA A 15 -0.13 18.83 -7.38
CA ALA A 15 0.70 17.65 -7.69
C ALA A 15 2.15 17.80 -7.22
N ALA A 16 2.88 18.80 -7.74
CA ALA A 16 4.31 18.93 -7.48
C ALA A 16 4.60 19.56 -6.11
N ASN A 17 3.75 20.47 -5.62
CA ASN A 17 3.96 21.10 -4.33
C ASN A 17 3.34 20.32 -3.18
N ILE A 18 2.00 20.28 -3.07
CA ILE A 18 1.32 19.70 -1.91
C ILE A 18 1.53 18.19 -1.83
N TYR A 19 1.27 17.47 -2.92
CA TYR A 19 1.36 16.02 -2.92
C TYR A 19 2.80 15.53 -2.79
N LEU A 20 3.71 15.99 -3.66
CA LEU A 20 5.10 15.57 -3.67
C LEU A 20 5.89 16.24 -2.52
N THR A 21 6.20 17.53 -2.61
CA THR A 21 7.19 18.12 -1.70
C THR A 21 6.71 18.31 -0.26
N VAL A 22 5.49 18.83 -0.06
CA VAL A 22 4.96 19.17 1.27
C VAL A 22 4.57 17.93 2.05
N VAL A 23 4.04 16.90 1.38
CA VAL A 23 3.61 15.66 2.05
C VAL A 23 4.56 14.49 1.79
N ALA A 24 4.67 14.00 0.55
CA ALA A 24 5.43 12.76 0.29
C ALA A 24 6.89 12.89 0.71
N GLU A 25 7.54 13.97 0.33
CA GLU A 25 8.94 14.20 0.66
C GLU A 25 9.10 14.58 2.13
N THR A 26 8.45 15.64 2.60
CA THR A 26 8.67 16.15 3.96
C THR A 26 8.23 15.17 5.04
N ALA A 27 7.16 14.40 4.83
CA ALA A 27 6.71 13.42 5.81
C ALA A 27 7.47 12.10 5.68
N PHE A 28 7.46 11.50 4.49
CA PHE A 28 7.74 10.07 4.36
C PHE A 28 9.16 9.73 3.92
N THR A 29 9.94 10.66 3.35
CA THR A 29 11.28 10.33 2.81
C THR A 29 12.24 9.74 3.83
N ASN A 30 12.16 10.11 5.12
CA ASN A 30 13.00 9.48 6.15
C ASN A 30 12.75 7.96 6.26
N THR A 31 11.51 7.52 6.10
CA THR A 31 11.21 6.07 6.08
C THR A 31 11.83 5.38 4.87
N LEU A 32 11.98 6.08 3.73
CA LEU A 32 12.58 5.52 2.52
C LEU A 32 14.11 5.62 2.49
N PHE A 33 14.68 6.77 2.83
CA PHE A 33 16.09 7.10 2.59
C PHE A 33 16.96 7.09 3.85
N VAL A 34 16.36 6.77 5.01
CA VAL A 34 17.11 6.49 6.25
C VAL A 34 16.81 5.07 6.73
N ALA A 35 15.55 4.73 7.00
CA ALA A 35 15.24 3.38 7.52
C ALA A 35 15.57 2.25 6.55
N MET A 36 15.20 2.32 5.26
CA MET A 36 15.55 1.23 4.33
C MET A 36 17.07 1.03 4.18
N PRO A 37 17.90 2.09 4.06
CA PRO A 37 19.35 1.97 4.18
C PRO A 37 19.84 1.31 5.47
N ASP A 38 19.31 1.71 6.63
CA ASP A 38 19.71 1.13 7.91
C ASP A 38 19.43 -0.39 7.93
N GLU A 39 18.27 -0.80 7.43
CA GLU A 39 17.92 -2.22 7.28
C GLU A 39 18.80 -2.93 6.25
N ALA A 40 19.10 -2.31 5.12
CA ALA A 40 19.99 -2.88 4.11
C ALA A 40 21.38 -3.15 4.71
N ALA A 41 21.94 -2.18 5.43
CA ALA A 41 23.23 -2.32 6.10
C ALA A 41 23.21 -3.43 7.17
N ALA A 42 22.13 -3.53 7.95
CA ALA A 42 21.95 -4.58 8.95
C ALA A 42 21.91 -6.00 8.33
N ASN A 43 21.50 -6.12 7.07
CA ASN A 43 21.48 -7.37 6.31
C ASN A 43 22.72 -7.55 5.40
N GLY A 44 23.72 -6.68 5.51
CA GLY A 44 24.98 -6.80 4.78
C GLY A 44 25.00 -6.18 3.38
N ASP A 45 23.98 -5.40 3.01
CA ASP A 45 23.99 -4.57 1.79
C ASP A 45 24.51 -3.16 2.11
N TYR A 46 25.71 -2.86 1.60
CA TYR A 46 26.33 -1.53 1.72
C TYR A 46 26.19 -0.68 0.45
N LEU A 47 25.68 -1.25 -0.65
CA LEU A 47 25.46 -0.53 -1.89
C LEU A 47 24.23 0.39 -1.76
N LEU A 48 23.12 -0.13 -1.26
CA LEU A 48 21.90 0.65 -1.09
C LEU A 48 22.12 1.88 -0.19
N PRO A 49 22.73 1.76 1.01
CA PRO A 49 23.03 2.93 1.84
C PRO A 49 23.94 3.95 1.17
N THR A 50 24.96 3.50 0.43
CA THR A 50 25.89 4.40 -0.28
C THR A 50 25.15 5.30 -1.28
N VAL A 51 24.20 4.73 -2.02
CA VAL A 51 23.42 5.48 -3.01
C VAL A 51 22.34 6.32 -2.33
N PHE A 52 21.57 5.72 -1.42
CA PHE A 52 20.38 6.35 -0.84
C PHE A 52 20.72 7.49 0.11
N HIS A 53 21.79 7.41 0.89
CA HIS A 53 22.23 8.54 1.72
C HIS A 53 22.74 9.72 0.87
N SER A 54 23.29 9.45 -0.32
CA SER A 54 23.61 10.53 -1.27
C SER A 54 22.34 11.23 -1.77
N VAL A 55 21.29 10.46 -2.12
CA VAL A 55 19.99 11.02 -2.52
C VAL A 55 19.35 11.81 -1.37
N GLN A 56 19.37 11.26 -0.16
CA GLN A 56 18.83 11.90 1.05
C GLN A 56 19.40 13.30 1.27
N SER A 57 20.69 13.50 0.99
CA SER A 57 21.36 14.80 1.20
C SER A 57 20.76 15.94 0.36
N ASP A 58 20.02 15.59 -0.69
CA ASP A 58 19.34 16.55 -1.57
C ASP A 58 17.91 16.89 -1.09
N GLU A 59 17.27 16.02 -0.31
CA GLU A 59 15.85 16.14 0.08
C GLU A 59 15.55 17.43 0.87
N SER A 60 16.48 17.89 1.71
CA SER A 60 16.30 19.16 2.45
C SER A 60 16.07 20.37 1.53
N ARG A 61 16.62 20.35 0.30
CA ARG A 61 16.42 21.42 -0.69
C ARG A 61 15.04 21.32 -1.32
N HIS A 62 14.53 20.12 -1.55
CA HIS A 62 13.18 19.91 -2.08
C HIS A 62 12.10 20.29 -1.07
N ILE A 63 12.31 19.93 0.22
CA ILE A 63 11.46 20.36 1.34
C ILE A 63 11.39 21.90 1.41
N SER A 64 12.52 22.59 1.22
CA SER A 64 12.57 24.06 1.20
C SER A 64 11.78 24.66 0.03
N ASN A 65 11.85 24.05 -1.16
CA ASN A 65 11.01 24.44 -2.30
C ASN A 65 9.53 24.29 -1.97
N GLY A 66 9.17 23.15 -1.37
CA GLY A 66 7.80 22.83 -0.98
C GLY A 66 7.21 23.87 -0.04
N TYR A 67 7.95 24.18 1.03
CA TYR A 67 7.54 25.17 2.02
C TYR A 67 7.43 26.58 1.44
N SER A 68 8.38 26.99 0.59
CA SER A 68 8.38 28.35 -0.01
C SER A 68 7.19 28.58 -0.95
N ILE A 69 6.86 27.58 -1.78
CA ILE A 69 5.71 27.64 -2.70
C ILE A 69 4.40 27.64 -1.91
N LEU A 70 4.30 26.83 -0.86
CA LEU A 70 3.13 26.80 0.02
C LEU A 70 2.89 28.16 0.68
N LEU A 71 3.93 28.80 1.24
CA LEU A 71 3.81 30.13 1.84
C LEU A 71 3.41 31.19 0.82
N MET A 72 3.92 31.11 -0.42
CA MET A 72 3.49 31.98 -1.51
C MET A 72 1.99 31.79 -1.82
N ALA A 73 1.52 30.55 -1.89
CA ALA A 73 0.11 30.26 -2.14
C ALA A 73 -0.79 30.76 -0.99
N LEU A 74 -0.32 30.68 0.25
CA LEU A 74 -1.01 31.16 1.46
C LEU A 74 -1.09 32.68 1.59
N ALA A 75 -0.34 33.44 0.76
CA ALA A 75 -0.43 34.89 0.74
C ALA A 75 -1.81 35.38 0.25
N ASP A 76 -2.56 34.53 -0.47
CA ASP A 76 -3.95 34.79 -0.85
C ASP A 76 -4.89 33.83 -0.11
N GLU A 77 -5.68 34.38 0.81
CA GLU A 77 -6.56 33.60 1.69
C GLU A 77 -7.59 32.77 0.91
N ARG A 78 -7.92 33.16 -0.32
CA ARG A 78 -8.85 32.42 -1.21
C ARG A 78 -8.31 31.05 -1.61
N ASN A 79 -7.02 30.80 -1.41
CA ASN A 79 -6.40 29.50 -1.71
C ASN A 79 -6.55 28.50 -0.56
N ARG A 80 -6.84 28.93 0.67
CA ARG A 80 -6.91 28.05 1.85
C ARG A 80 -7.81 26.84 1.64
N PRO A 81 -9.06 26.95 1.15
CA PRO A 81 -9.93 25.78 0.99
C PRO A 81 -9.41 24.76 -0.03
N LEU A 82 -8.68 25.22 -1.06
CA LEU A 82 -8.05 24.33 -2.03
C LEU A 82 -6.81 23.65 -1.45
N LEU A 83 -6.00 24.38 -0.69
CA LEU A 83 -4.81 23.83 -0.02
C LEU A 83 -5.21 22.81 1.05
N GLU A 84 -6.27 23.06 1.81
CA GLU A 84 -6.82 22.11 2.78
C GLU A 84 -7.32 20.82 2.11
N ARG A 85 -8.04 20.96 0.98
CA ARG A 85 -8.44 19.82 0.15
C ARG A 85 -7.22 19.02 -0.31
N ASP A 86 -6.22 19.71 -0.83
CA ASP A 86 -5.02 19.08 -1.39
C ASP A 86 -4.19 18.40 -0.30
N LEU A 87 -4.06 19.02 0.88
CA LEU A 87 -3.38 18.43 2.04
C LEU A 87 -4.09 17.17 2.52
N ARG A 88 -5.43 17.21 2.65
CA ARG A 88 -6.24 16.04 3.01
C ARG A 88 -6.02 14.88 2.04
N TYR A 89 -6.09 15.17 0.74
CA TYR A 89 -5.85 14.18 -0.31
C TYR A 89 -4.43 13.62 -0.26
N ALA A 90 -3.43 14.50 -0.26
CA ALA A 90 -2.03 14.14 -0.31
C ALA A 90 -1.60 13.33 0.91
N TRP A 91 -2.00 13.77 2.11
CA TRP A 91 -1.73 13.06 3.37
C TRP A 91 -2.22 11.62 3.29
N TRP A 92 -3.52 11.46 3.01
CA TRP A 92 -4.14 10.15 3.06
C TRP A 92 -3.63 9.19 1.98
N ASN A 93 -3.39 9.70 0.76
CA ASN A 93 -2.89 8.86 -0.32
C ASN A 93 -1.46 8.38 -0.06
N ASN A 94 -0.60 9.25 0.47
CA ASN A 94 0.77 8.89 0.84
C ASN A 94 0.80 7.90 2.02
N HIS A 95 0.02 8.14 3.09
CA HIS A 95 -0.15 7.15 4.17
C HIS A 95 -0.55 5.78 3.63
N CYS A 96 -1.57 5.71 2.77
CA CYS A 96 -2.05 4.44 2.24
C CYS A 96 -0.95 3.65 1.53
N VAL A 97 -0.12 4.29 0.70
CA VAL A 97 0.86 3.57 -0.14
C VAL A 97 2.20 3.37 0.54
N VAL A 98 2.70 4.38 1.25
CA VAL A 98 4.03 4.33 1.86
C VAL A 98 4.01 3.34 3.00
N ASP A 99 3.02 3.44 3.88
CA ASP A 99 2.97 2.58 5.06
C ASP A 99 2.71 1.13 4.64
N ALA A 100 1.92 0.93 3.58
CA ALA A 100 1.73 -0.38 2.98
C ALA A 100 3.04 -0.98 2.45
N ALA A 101 3.75 -0.28 1.55
CA ALA A 101 4.92 -0.83 0.90
C ALA A 101 6.17 -0.80 1.80
N ILE A 102 6.53 0.39 2.29
CA ILE A 102 7.77 0.64 3.01
C ILE A 102 7.73 0.04 4.41
N GLY A 103 6.59 0.14 5.11
CA GLY A 103 6.40 -0.56 6.38
C GLY A 103 6.62 -2.06 6.24
N THR A 104 6.08 -2.65 5.18
CA THR A 104 6.29 -4.07 4.89
C THR A 104 7.75 -4.39 4.57
N PHE A 105 8.43 -3.58 3.76
CA PHE A 105 9.84 -3.80 3.42
C PHE A 105 10.75 -3.73 4.64
N ILE A 106 10.53 -2.72 5.50
CA ILE A 106 11.30 -2.54 6.72
C ILE A 106 11.14 -3.73 7.67
N GLU A 107 9.92 -4.28 7.84
CA GLU A 107 9.71 -5.33 8.85
C GLU A 107 9.87 -6.75 8.31
N TYR A 108 9.37 -7.03 7.11
CA TYR A 108 9.30 -8.37 6.52
C TYR A 108 10.41 -8.63 5.49
N GLY A 109 11.06 -7.58 4.98
CA GLY A 109 12.20 -7.72 4.05
C GLY A 109 13.55 -7.95 4.74
N THR A 110 13.64 -7.70 6.04
CA THR A 110 14.85 -7.83 6.86
C THR A 110 14.89 -9.15 7.62
N LYS A 111 16.09 -9.70 7.87
CA LYS A 111 16.33 -10.79 8.83
C LYS A 111 16.95 -10.30 10.13
N ASP A 112 17.15 -8.99 10.29
CA ASP A 112 17.57 -8.41 11.55
C ASP A 112 16.42 -8.46 12.56
N ARG A 113 16.62 -9.25 13.63
CA ARG A 113 15.68 -9.46 14.74
C ARG A 113 16.27 -9.09 16.08
N ARG A 114 17.26 -8.18 16.10
CA ARG A 114 17.74 -7.59 17.35
C ARG A 114 16.57 -6.97 18.14
N LYS A 115 16.55 -7.17 19.46
CA LYS A 115 15.44 -6.74 20.32
C LYS A 115 15.33 -5.21 20.45
N ASP A 116 16.48 -4.53 20.38
CA ASP A 116 16.59 -3.06 20.44
C ASP A 116 16.30 -2.37 19.10
N ARG A 117 16.07 -3.14 18.03
CA ARG A 117 15.65 -2.62 16.73
C ARG A 117 14.28 -1.95 16.86
N GLU A 118 14.11 -0.74 16.32
CA GLU A 118 12.80 -0.08 16.23
C GLU A 118 11.86 -0.85 15.28
N SER A 119 10.60 -0.94 15.65
CA SER A 119 9.51 -1.35 14.78
C SER A 119 9.12 -0.22 13.84
N TYR A 120 8.40 -0.54 12.77
CA TYR A 120 7.89 0.49 11.87
C TYR A 120 6.94 1.47 12.59
N ALA A 121 6.12 0.99 13.52
CA ALA A 121 5.27 1.87 14.34
C ALA A 121 6.09 2.86 15.20
N GLU A 122 7.18 2.42 15.81
CA GLU A 122 8.08 3.30 16.57
C GLU A 122 8.73 4.36 15.64
N MET A 123 9.22 3.95 14.47
CA MET A 123 9.78 4.87 13.46
C MET A 123 8.72 5.86 12.95
N TRP A 124 7.50 5.39 12.66
CA TRP A 124 6.39 6.23 12.22
C TRP A 124 6.02 7.27 13.28
N ARG A 125 5.96 6.87 14.55
CA ARG A 125 5.69 7.80 15.64
C ARG A 125 6.73 8.91 15.72
N ARG A 126 8.01 8.57 15.58
CA ARG A 126 9.09 9.55 15.64
C ARG A 126 9.10 10.48 14.43
N TRP A 127 9.17 9.92 13.22
CA TRP A 127 9.36 10.72 12.01
C TRP A 127 8.08 11.34 11.46
N ILE A 128 6.99 10.58 11.46
CA ILE A 128 5.74 11.04 10.86
C ILE A 128 4.94 11.86 11.86
N TYR A 129 4.79 11.35 13.09
CA TYR A 129 3.98 12.05 14.09
C TYR A 129 4.74 13.23 14.72
N ASP A 130 5.94 13.01 15.28
CA ASP A 130 6.65 14.06 16.00
C ASP A 130 7.38 15.05 15.08
N ASP A 131 8.16 14.57 14.10
CA ASP A 131 8.92 15.47 13.22
C ASP A 131 8.03 16.16 12.17
N TYR A 132 7.23 15.39 11.42
CA TYR A 132 6.39 15.98 10.38
C TYR A 132 5.11 16.62 10.95
N TYR A 133 4.23 15.84 11.58
CA TYR A 133 2.92 16.35 11.97
C TYR A 133 3.02 17.45 13.02
N ARG A 134 3.73 17.22 14.13
CA ARG A 134 3.83 18.21 15.22
C ARG A 134 4.72 19.40 14.89
N SER A 135 5.85 19.18 14.20
CA SER A 135 6.84 20.24 14.02
C SER A 135 6.73 20.96 12.68
N TYR A 136 6.10 20.36 11.67
CA TYR A 136 5.92 20.97 10.34
C TYR A 136 4.46 21.29 10.01
N LEU A 137 3.55 20.32 10.10
CA LEU A 137 2.17 20.47 9.65
C LEU A 137 1.32 21.33 10.60
N LEU A 138 1.32 21.03 11.90
CA LEU A 138 0.61 21.77 12.95
C LEU A 138 0.92 23.29 12.93
N PRO A 139 2.18 23.73 12.83
CA PRO A 139 2.50 25.15 12.73
C PRO A 139 1.90 25.88 11.53
N LEU A 140 1.38 25.19 10.51
CA LEU A 140 0.72 25.85 9.38
C LEU A 140 -0.65 26.44 9.74
N GLU A 141 -1.26 26.01 10.85
CA GLU A 141 -2.52 26.60 11.35
C GLU A 141 -2.39 28.09 11.64
N LYS A 142 -1.19 28.57 11.98
CA LYS A 142 -0.92 30.01 12.18
C LYS A 142 -1.09 30.83 10.89
N TYR A 143 -1.10 30.19 9.72
CA TYR A 143 -1.37 30.82 8.42
C TYR A 143 -2.84 30.67 7.98
N GLY A 144 -3.69 30.13 8.86
CA GLY A 144 -5.13 29.98 8.66
C GLY A 144 -5.55 28.71 7.93
N LEU A 145 -4.68 27.70 7.81
CA LEU A 145 -5.06 26.37 7.32
C LEU A 145 -5.68 25.54 8.45
N THR A 146 -6.65 24.71 8.07
CA THR A 146 -7.21 23.65 8.92
C THR A 146 -6.46 22.35 8.64
N ILE A 147 -5.73 21.84 9.62
CA ILE A 147 -4.97 20.60 9.48
C ILE A 147 -5.88 19.38 9.71
N PRO A 148 -5.77 18.30 8.91
CA PRO A 148 -6.59 17.10 9.06
C PRO A 148 -6.09 16.20 10.21
N HIS A 149 -6.20 16.69 11.45
CA HIS A 149 -5.73 16.00 12.66
C HIS A 149 -6.33 14.61 12.82
N ASP A 150 -7.63 14.50 12.57
CA ASP A 150 -8.39 13.25 12.61
C ASP A 150 -7.80 12.19 11.70
N LEU A 151 -7.34 12.58 10.50
CA LEU A 151 -6.72 11.65 9.55
C LEU A 151 -5.28 11.28 9.93
N VAL A 152 -4.58 12.10 10.69
CA VAL A 152 -3.26 11.74 11.24
C VAL A 152 -3.43 10.70 12.35
N GLU A 153 -4.37 10.92 13.26
CA GLU A 153 -4.68 9.94 14.31
C GLU A 153 -5.24 8.64 13.74
N GLU A 154 -6.09 8.72 12.71
CA GLU A 154 -6.60 7.53 12.05
C GLU A 154 -5.52 6.77 11.28
N ALA A 155 -4.56 7.45 10.65
CA ALA A 155 -3.40 6.80 10.05
C ALA A 155 -2.59 6.00 11.08
N TRP A 156 -2.39 6.57 12.28
CA TRP A 156 -1.75 5.88 13.40
C TRP A 156 -2.58 4.67 13.86
N ASN A 157 -3.88 4.86 14.10
CA ASN A 157 -4.83 3.80 14.46
C ASN A 157 -4.80 2.63 13.46
N ARG A 158 -4.73 2.92 12.15
CA ARG A 158 -4.60 1.90 11.11
C ARG A 158 -3.34 1.05 11.30
N ILE A 159 -2.21 1.67 11.62
CA ILE A 159 -0.94 0.96 11.82
C ILE A 159 -0.99 0.07 13.06
N VAL A 160 -1.35 0.63 14.21
CA VAL A 160 -1.19 -0.07 15.51
C VAL A 160 -2.37 -0.96 15.88
N ASP A 161 -3.60 -0.47 15.72
CA ASP A 161 -4.79 -1.18 16.21
C ASP A 161 -5.47 -2.00 15.11
N LYS A 162 -5.37 -1.56 13.85
CA LYS A 162 -5.93 -2.29 12.69
C LYS A 162 -4.90 -3.13 11.94
N HIS A 163 -3.64 -3.13 12.39
CA HIS A 163 -2.55 -3.96 11.86
C HIS A 163 -2.26 -3.77 10.36
N TYR A 164 -2.39 -2.53 9.85
CA TYR A 164 -2.36 -2.25 8.41
C TYR A 164 -1.14 -2.81 7.70
N VAL A 165 0.06 -2.60 8.24
CA VAL A 165 1.33 -3.07 7.66
C VAL A 165 1.37 -4.60 7.57
N HIS A 166 0.90 -5.28 8.61
CA HIS A 166 0.92 -6.74 8.68
C HIS A 166 -0.12 -7.37 7.74
N GLU A 167 -1.27 -6.72 7.55
CA GLU A 167 -2.25 -7.13 6.55
C GLU A 167 -1.70 -6.97 5.12
N VAL A 168 -0.92 -5.91 4.88
CA VAL A 168 -0.25 -5.70 3.58
C VAL A 168 0.83 -6.75 3.35
N ALA A 169 1.62 -7.09 4.37
CA ALA A 169 2.60 -8.17 4.29
C ALA A 169 1.96 -9.52 3.94
N ARG A 170 0.84 -9.85 4.60
CA ARG A 170 0.03 -11.04 4.28
C ARG A 170 -0.48 -10.99 2.84
N PHE A 171 -0.92 -9.83 2.35
CA PHE A 171 -1.35 -9.65 0.96
C PHE A 171 -0.20 -9.85 -0.05
N PHE A 172 0.98 -9.26 0.18
CA PHE A 172 2.13 -9.46 -0.71
C PHE A 172 2.62 -10.91 -0.73
N ALA A 173 2.62 -11.58 0.42
CA ALA A 173 2.97 -12.99 0.51
C ALA A 173 1.90 -13.86 -0.16
N THR A 174 0.62 -13.56 -0.02
CA THR A 174 -0.44 -14.28 -0.74
C THR A 174 -0.31 -14.11 -2.25
N GLY A 175 -0.06 -12.88 -2.70
CA GLY A 175 0.09 -12.50 -4.10
C GLY A 175 1.44 -12.88 -4.72
N TRP A 176 2.27 -13.68 -4.05
CA TRP A 176 3.62 -14.00 -4.51
C TRP A 176 3.72 -14.41 -6.00
N PRO A 177 2.79 -15.17 -6.62
CA PRO A 177 2.94 -15.60 -8.01
C PRO A 177 3.03 -14.46 -9.03
N VAL A 178 2.54 -13.27 -8.67
CA VAL A 178 2.52 -12.08 -9.54
C VAL A 178 3.41 -10.95 -9.00
N ASN A 179 4.31 -11.26 -8.07
CA ASN A 179 5.36 -10.34 -7.65
C ASN A 179 6.56 -10.46 -8.61
N TYR A 180 7.27 -9.36 -8.86
CA TYR A 180 8.56 -9.42 -9.56
C TYR A 180 9.73 -9.70 -8.60
N TRP A 181 9.44 -10.03 -7.34
CA TRP A 181 10.41 -10.35 -6.28
C TRP A 181 10.02 -11.64 -5.55
N ARG A 182 10.90 -12.10 -4.66
CA ARG A 182 10.68 -13.27 -3.81
C ARG A 182 10.39 -12.82 -2.38
N ILE A 183 9.46 -13.47 -1.70
CA ILE A 183 9.11 -13.16 -0.32
C ILE A 183 9.25 -14.41 0.54
N ASP A 184 10.10 -14.32 1.55
CA ASP A 184 10.53 -15.47 2.34
C ASP A 184 9.50 -15.88 3.38
N ALA A 185 9.57 -17.16 3.73
CA ALA A 185 8.94 -17.72 4.91
C ALA A 185 9.43 -17.05 6.20
N MET A 186 8.57 -17.03 7.22
CA MET A 186 8.91 -16.57 8.57
C MET A 186 9.32 -17.76 9.46
N THR A 187 10.12 -17.49 10.48
CA THR A 187 10.63 -18.46 11.45
C THR A 187 10.16 -18.10 12.86
N ASP A 188 10.40 -19.00 13.83
CA ASP A 188 10.08 -18.75 15.24
C ASP A 188 10.75 -17.47 15.77
N THR A 189 11.97 -17.17 15.33
CA THR A 189 12.68 -15.92 15.69
C THR A 189 11.97 -14.68 15.14
N ASP A 190 11.38 -14.78 13.94
CA ASP A 190 10.56 -13.69 13.40
C ASP A 190 9.29 -13.53 14.25
N PHE A 191 8.61 -14.63 14.57
CA PHE A 191 7.38 -14.63 15.38
C PHE A 191 7.59 -14.04 16.77
N GLU A 192 8.68 -14.39 17.45
CA GLU A 192 9.04 -13.83 18.75
C GLU A 192 9.25 -12.32 18.68
N TRP A 193 9.95 -11.82 17.65
CA TRP A 193 10.17 -10.39 17.48
C TRP A 193 8.87 -9.63 17.19
N PHE A 194 8.02 -10.16 16.31
CA PHE A 194 6.74 -9.52 16.01
C PHE A 194 5.80 -9.52 17.20
N GLU A 195 5.76 -10.59 18.01
CA GLU A 195 4.94 -10.61 19.23
C GLU A 195 5.49 -9.66 20.30
N GLU A 196 6.81 -9.48 20.41
CA GLU A 196 7.44 -8.51 21.31
C GLU A 196 7.10 -7.07 20.92
N LYS A 197 7.14 -6.74 19.63
CA LYS A 197 6.87 -5.39 19.11
C LYS A 197 5.39 -5.08 18.95
N TYR A 198 4.59 -6.08 18.64
CA TYR A 198 3.16 -5.99 18.37
C TYR A 198 2.43 -7.09 19.14
N PRO A 199 2.17 -6.91 20.46
CA PRO A 199 1.49 -7.94 21.27
C PRO A 199 0.15 -8.36 20.66
N GLY A 200 -0.06 -9.67 20.52
CA GLY A 200 -1.21 -10.26 19.85
C GLY A 200 -1.03 -10.52 18.35
N TRP A 201 0.10 -10.13 17.75
CA TRP A 201 0.40 -10.38 16.34
C TRP A 201 0.34 -11.87 16.00
N TYR A 202 0.91 -12.74 16.84
CA TYR A 202 0.93 -14.18 16.57
C TYR A 202 -0.49 -14.76 16.53
N ASN A 203 -1.35 -14.33 17.45
CA ASN A 203 -2.73 -14.81 17.52
C ASN A 203 -3.52 -14.48 16.25
N LYS A 204 -3.18 -13.39 15.56
CA LYS A 204 -3.84 -12.98 14.32
C LYS A 204 -3.16 -13.53 13.07
N PHE A 205 -1.83 -13.49 12.99
CA PHE A 205 -1.09 -13.77 11.75
C PHE A 205 -0.23 -15.05 11.79
N GLY A 206 0.16 -15.54 12.97
CA GLY A 206 1.13 -16.62 13.13
C GLY A 206 0.72 -17.89 12.37
N LYS A 207 -0.50 -18.37 12.59
CA LYS A 207 -1.04 -19.56 11.89
C LYS A 207 -1.07 -19.43 10.37
N TRP A 208 -1.33 -18.23 9.86
CA TRP A 208 -1.30 -17.98 8.41
C TRP A 208 0.13 -18.10 7.87
N TRP A 209 1.11 -17.56 8.57
CA TRP A 209 2.53 -17.67 8.19
C TRP A 209 3.08 -19.09 8.33
N GLU A 210 2.61 -19.88 9.30
CA GLU A 210 2.91 -21.32 9.37
C GLU A 210 2.37 -22.07 8.13
N ASN A 211 1.16 -21.72 7.69
CA ASN A 211 0.60 -22.26 6.44
C ASN A 211 1.42 -21.81 5.22
N TYR A 212 1.86 -20.55 5.18
CA TYR A 212 2.75 -20.05 4.14
C TYR A 212 4.03 -20.89 4.04
N ASN A 213 4.66 -21.21 5.17
CA ASN A 213 5.82 -22.09 5.22
C ASN A 213 5.54 -23.49 4.68
N ARG A 214 4.40 -24.08 5.06
CA ARG A 214 3.97 -25.41 4.61
C ARG A 214 3.70 -25.45 3.10
N LEU A 215 3.26 -24.34 2.52
CA LEU A 215 2.86 -24.19 1.13
C LEU A 215 3.97 -23.60 0.24
N ALA A 216 5.16 -23.34 0.79
CA ALA A 216 6.23 -22.64 0.06
C ALA A 216 6.82 -23.44 -1.10
N TYR A 217 6.69 -24.78 -1.15
CA TYR A 217 7.36 -25.59 -2.17
C TYR A 217 6.39 -26.24 -3.17
N PRO A 218 6.81 -26.39 -4.45
CA PRO A 218 6.00 -26.94 -5.53
C PRO A 218 5.69 -28.44 -5.36
N GLY A 219 4.77 -28.94 -6.20
CA GLY A 219 4.50 -30.38 -6.37
C GLY A 219 3.49 -31.04 -5.42
N LYS A 220 2.94 -30.33 -4.44
CA LYS A 220 1.86 -30.86 -3.56
C LYS A 220 0.62 -29.98 -3.48
N ASN A 221 0.80 -28.68 -3.53
CA ASN A 221 -0.25 -27.70 -3.30
C ASN A 221 -0.23 -26.66 -4.44
N LYS A 222 -1.32 -25.92 -4.56
CA LYS A 222 -1.35 -24.68 -5.35
C LYS A 222 -0.63 -23.56 -4.58
N PRO A 223 -0.33 -22.43 -5.23
CA PRO A 223 0.08 -21.23 -4.50
C PRO A 223 -0.94 -20.90 -3.39
N ILE A 224 -0.46 -20.36 -2.27
CA ILE A 224 -1.29 -20.11 -1.08
C ILE A 224 -2.58 -19.32 -1.37
N ALA A 225 -2.59 -18.44 -2.37
CA ALA A 225 -3.78 -17.69 -2.80
C ALA A 225 -4.96 -18.58 -3.24
N PHE A 226 -4.71 -19.86 -3.53
CA PHE A 226 -5.69 -20.82 -4.04
C PHE A 226 -5.82 -22.05 -3.14
N GLU A 227 -5.38 -21.93 -1.89
CA GLU A 227 -5.49 -22.95 -0.85
C GLU A 227 -6.42 -22.47 0.28
N ASP A 228 -7.03 -23.40 0.98
CA ASP A 228 -7.92 -23.09 2.12
C ASP A 228 -7.09 -22.75 3.36
N VAL A 229 -6.70 -21.48 3.48
CA VAL A 229 -5.84 -20.95 4.54
C VAL A 229 -6.46 -19.77 5.30
N ASP A 230 -7.79 -19.63 5.26
CA ASP A 230 -8.49 -18.50 5.87
C ASP A 230 -7.89 -17.17 5.34
N TYR A 231 -7.81 -17.06 4.01
CA TYR A 231 -7.55 -15.82 3.32
C TYR A 231 -8.52 -15.62 2.14
N GLU A 232 -9.08 -14.42 2.03
CA GLU A 232 -9.90 -14.01 0.88
C GLU A 232 -9.25 -12.80 0.22
N TYR A 233 -9.12 -12.88 -1.10
CA TYR A 233 -8.42 -11.87 -1.90
C TYR A 233 -9.14 -10.51 -1.85
N PRO A 234 -8.42 -9.41 -1.60
CA PRO A 234 -9.05 -8.13 -1.31
C PRO A 234 -9.52 -7.40 -2.58
N HIS A 235 -10.55 -6.58 -2.41
CA HIS A 235 -10.89 -5.53 -3.38
C HIS A 235 -9.75 -4.51 -3.52
N ARG A 236 -9.75 -3.76 -4.63
CA ARG A 236 -8.77 -2.69 -4.89
C ARG A 236 -9.41 -1.32 -4.66
N CYS A 237 -8.67 -0.42 -4.03
CA CYS A 237 -9.13 0.95 -3.89
C CYS A 237 -9.06 1.68 -5.24
N TRP A 238 -10.20 2.18 -5.71
CA TRP A 238 -10.30 2.93 -6.97
C TRP A 238 -9.42 4.17 -6.99
N THR A 239 -9.27 4.82 -5.83
CA THR A 239 -8.44 6.01 -5.64
C THR A 239 -6.97 5.62 -5.56
N CYS A 240 -6.50 5.12 -4.42
CA CYS A 240 -5.06 4.94 -4.16
C CYS A 240 -4.42 3.72 -4.84
N MET A 241 -5.21 2.79 -5.39
CA MET A 241 -4.77 1.50 -5.94
C MET A 241 -4.25 0.49 -4.91
N VAL A 242 -4.23 0.85 -3.62
CA VAL A 242 -3.84 -0.06 -2.54
C VAL A 242 -5.00 -1.02 -2.25
N PRO A 243 -4.73 -2.29 -1.85
CA PRO A 243 -5.78 -3.24 -1.51
C PRO A 243 -6.63 -2.80 -0.29
N CYS A 244 -7.93 -3.07 -0.32
CA CYS A 244 -8.88 -2.78 0.75
C CYS A 244 -8.78 -3.82 1.87
N LEU A 245 -7.69 -3.76 2.64
CA LEU A 245 -7.32 -4.78 3.64
C LEU A 245 -7.95 -4.57 5.01
N ILE A 246 -8.13 -3.32 5.40
CA ILE A 246 -8.91 -2.95 6.59
C ILE A 246 -10.36 -2.92 6.14
N ARG A 247 -11.07 -4.01 6.40
CA ARG A 247 -12.37 -4.27 5.76
C ARG A 247 -13.47 -3.37 6.31
N GLU A 248 -13.40 -3.03 7.59
CA GLU A 248 -14.31 -2.10 8.25
C GLU A 248 -14.23 -0.67 7.70
N ASP A 249 -13.10 -0.29 7.10
CA ASP A 249 -12.92 1.03 6.46
C ASP A 249 -13.45 1.04 5.02
N MET A 250 -13.81 -0.11 4.46
CA MET A 250 -14.14 -0.23 3.05
C MET A 250 -15.46 0.49 2.73
N VAL A 251 -15.41 1.34 1.71
CA VAL A 251 -16.59 2.02 1.15
C VAL A 251 -16.82 1.52 -0.26
N THR A 252 -18.08 1.31 -0.63
CA THR A 252 -18.47 0.92 -1.99
C THR A 252 -19.55 1.88 -2.49
N ASP A 253 -19.42 2.38 -3.71
CA ASP A 253 -20.43 3.26 -4.30
C ASP A 253 -20.42 3.21 -5.83
N LYS A 254 -21.54 3.61 -6.46
CA LYS A 254 -21.69 3.71 -7.90
C LYS A 254 -21.37 5.12 -8.38
N VAL A 255 -20.25 5.28 -9.08
CA VAL A 255 -19.78 6.57 -9.59
C VAL A 255 -19.56 6.47 -11.10
N ASP A 256 -20.13 7.42 -11.85
CA ASP A 256 -20.08 7.46 -13.33
C ASP A 256 -20.56 6.14 -13.98
N GLY A 257 -21.57 5.51 -13.39
CA GLY A 257 -22.16 4.26 -13.88
C GLY A 257 -21.42 2.98 -13.48
N GLN A 258 -20.28 3.09 -12.79
CA GLN A 258 -19.46 1.96 -12.35
C GLN A 258 -19.47 1.82 -10.83
N TRP A 259 -19.63 0.60 -10.32
CA TRP A 259 -19.41 0.31 -8.92
C TRP A 259 -17.91 0.29 -8.62
N ARG A 260 -17.53 1.06 -7.60
CA ARG A 260 -16.14 1.28 -7.19
C ARG A 260 -16.00 0.97 -5.70
N THR A 261 -14.87 0.40 -5.33
CA THR A 261 -14.46 0.13 -3.96
C THR A 261 -13.37 1.11 -3.51
N TYR A 262 -13.39 1.52 -2.25
CA TYR A 262 -12.42 2.42 -1.65
C TYR A 262 -11.94 1.83 -0.33
N CYS A 263 -10.64 1.95 -0.04
CA CYS A 263 -10.06 1.44 1.22
C CYS A 263 -10.30 2.36 2.44
N SER A 264 -11.04 3.45 2.25
CA SER A 264 -11.47 4.39 3.29
C SER A 264 -12.49 5.39 2.75
N GLU A 265 -13.18 6.07 3.67
CA GLU A 265 -14.02 7.23 3.38
C GLU A 265 -13.24 8.37 2.70
N THR A 266 -11.99 8.62 3.11
CA THR A 266 -11.16 9.68 2.50
C THR A 266 -10.80 9.34 1.04
N CYS A 267 -10.58 8.06 0.72
CA CYS A 267 -10.42 7.65 -0.67
C CYS A 267 -11.70 7.81 -1.48
N ALA A 268 -12.87 7.50 -0.90
CA ALA A 268 -14.17 7.74 -1.53
C ALA A 268 -14.44 9.23 -1.75
N TRP A 269 -14.17 10.07 -0.76
CA TRP A 269 -14.28 11.53 -0.83
C TRP A 269 -13.37 12.12 -1.92
N THR A 270 -12.15 11.60 -2.06
CA THR A 270 -11.21 12.05 -3.09
C THR A 270 -11.81 11.91 -4.49
N ASP A 271 -12.38 10.74 -4.79
CA ASP A 271 -13.00 10.46 -6.08
C ASP A 271 -14.31 11.22 -6.26
N LYS A 272 -15.20 11.14 -5.27
CA LYS A 272 -16.59 11.60 -5.36
C LYS A 272 -16.77 13.09 -5.14
N VAL A 273 -15.78 13.78 -4.57
CA VAL A 273 -15.90 15.19 -4.16
C VAL A 273 -14.67 16.00 -4.54
N ALA A 274 -13.47 15.65 -4.06
CA ALA A 274 -12.31 16.53 -4.10
C ALA A 274 -11.89 16.93 -5.53
N PHE A 275 -11.94 15.99 -6.47
CA PHE A 275 -11.52 16.20 -7.86
C PHE A 275 -12.64 15.93 -8.88
N ARG A 276 -13.90 16.14 -8.47
CA ARG A 276 -15.01 16.32 -9.42
C ARG A 276 -14.90 17.67 -10.12
N PRO A 277 -15.60 17.93 -11.23
CA PRO A 277 -15.39 19.13 -12.05
C PRO A 277 -15.37 20.45 -11.28
N GLU A 278 -16.14 20.55 -10.20
CA GLU A 278 -16.11 21.68 -9.27
C GLU A 278 -15.94 21.21 -7.81
N TYR A 279 -15.19 21.98 -7.04
CA TYR A 279 -15.04 21.87 -5.59
C TYR A 279 -15.30 23.25 -4.98
N GLU A 280 -16.31 23.36 -4.12
CA GLU A 280 -16.73 24.62 -3.50
C GLU A 280 -16.96 25.76 -4.52
N GLY A 281 -17.59 25.43 -5.66
CA GLY A 281 -17.90 26.39 -6.73
C GLY A 281 -16.69 26.82 -7.57
N ARG A 282 -15.54 26.14 -7.42
CA ARG A 282 -14.32 26.39 -8.20
C ARG A 282 -13.97 25.19 -9.07
N PRO A 283 -13.48 25.40 -10.30
CA PRO A 283 -12.95 24.32 -11.12
C PRO A 283 -11.80 23.60 -10.41
N THR A 284 -11.78 22.27 -10.52
CA THR A 284 -10.70 21.45 -9.96
C THR A 284 -9.63 21.14 -11.01
N PRO A 285 -8.37 20.92 -10.59
CA PRO A 285 -7.37 20.36 -11.49
C PRO A 285 -7.79 18.96 -11.94
N ASN A 286 -7.32 18.52 -13.11
CA ASN A 286 -7.49 17.14 -13.59
C ASN A 286 -6.63 16.15 -12.79
N MET A 287 -6.55 16.27 -11.47
CA MET A 287 -5.90 15.31 -10.58
C MET A 287 -6.65 13.99 -10.69
N GLY A 288 -6.09 13.08 -11.49
CA GLY A 288 -6.58 11.74 -11.73
C GLY A 288 -8.09 11.68 -11.87
N ARG A 289 -8.65 11.84 -13.08
CA ARG A 289 -10.06 11.53 -13.39
C ARG A 289 -10.51 10.12 -12.94
N LEU A 290 -9.55 9.30 -12.49
CA LEU A 290 -9.68 7.91 -12.06
C LEU A 290 -10.43 7.10 -13.11
N THR A 291 -10.13 7.38 -14.37
CA THR A 291 -10.69 6.72 -15.55
C THR A 291 -9.74 5.64 -16.05
N GLY A 292 -10.25 4.77 -16.92
CA GLY A 292 -9.48 3.71 -17.55
C GLY A 292 -9.37 2.47 -16.67
N PHE A 293 -8.56 1.51 -17.12
CA PHE A 293 -8.25 0.33 -16.33
C PHE A 293 -7.38 0.72 -15.15
N ARG A 294 -7.84 0.39 -13.95
CA ARG A 294 -7.20 0.81 -12.70
C ARG A 294 -6.20 -0.25 -12.26
N GLU A 295 -6.64 -1.50 -12.17
CA GLU A 295 -5.83 -2.63 -11.69
C GLU A 295 -5.59 -3.69 -12.78
N TRP A 296 -4.48 -4.43 -12.66
CA TRP A 296 -4.05 -5.41 -13.66
C TRP A 296 -5.02 -6.61 -13.72
N GLU A 297 -5.65 -6.94 -12.60
CA GLU A 297 -6.60 -8.03 -12.44
C GLU A 297 -7.73 -7.89 -13.47
N THR A 298 -8.21 -6.68 -13.72
CA THR A 298 -9.28 -6.41 -14.71
C THR A 298 -8.82 -6.67 -16.14
N LEU A 299 -7.54 -6.43 -16.47
CA LEU A 299 -6.99 -6.74 -17.80
C LEU A 299 -6.83 -8.25 -18.02
N HIS A 300 -6.77 -9.02 -16.94
CA HIS A 300 -6.53 -10.45 -16.94
C HIS A 300 -7.70 -11.26 -16.38
N HIS A 301 -8.90 -10.66 -16.27
CA HIS A 301 -10.06 -11.33 -15.69
C HIS A 301 -10.38 -12.64 -16.42
N GLY A 302 -10.40 -13.74 -15.67
CA GLY A 302 -10.71 -15.09 -16.17
C GLY A 302 -9.56 -15.76 -16.94
N LYS A 303 -8.39 -15.12 -17.06
CA LYS A 303 -7.22 -15.73 -17.70
C LYS A 303 -6.53 -16.73 -16.77
N ASP A 304 -5.80 -17.65 -17.38
CA ASP A 304 -4.96 -18.63 -16.67
C ASP A 304 -3.75 -17.94 -16.03
N LEU A 305 -3.46 -18.25 -14.77
CA LEU A 305 -2.38 -17.64 -14.00
C LEU A 305 -1.01 -17.82 -14.65
N ALA A 306 -0.73 -18.97 -15.28
CA ALA A 306 0.53 -19.18 -15.98
C ALA A 306 0.67 -18.22 -17.17
N ASP A 307 -0.42 -17.98 -17.88
CA ASP A 307 -0.42 -17.07 -19.03
C ASP A 307 -0.30 -15.60 -18.57
N ILE A 308 -0.93 -15.24 -17.44
CA ILE A 308 -0.75 -13.92 -16.80
C ILE A 308 0.72 -13.69 -16.42
N ILE A 309 1.33 -14.64 -15.71
CA ILE A 309 2.73 -14.55 -15.27
C ILE A 309 3.68 -14.41 -16.46
N LYS A 310 3.37 -15.11 -17.56
CA LYS A 310 4.13 -15.00 -18.80
C LYS A 310 3.94 -13.63 -19.47
N ASP A 311 2.71 -13.11 -19.55
CA ASP A 311 2.41 -11.78 -20.08
C ASP A 311 3.11 -10.67 -19.28
N LEU A 312 3.24 -10.84 -17.96
CA LEU A 312 3.97 -9.93 -17.07
C LEU A 312 5.50 -10.04 -17.20
N GLY A 313 6.02 -11.07 -17.87
CA GLY A 313 7.45 -11.31 -18.02
C GLY A 313 8.12 -11.91 -16.78
N TYR A 314 7.37 -12.61 -15.92
CA TYR A 314 7.85 -13.12 -14.64
C TYR A 314 8.35 -14.57 -14.69
N VAL A 315 8.88 -14.97 -15.84
CA VAL A 315 9.50 -16.28 -16.09
C VAL A 315 10.97 -16.04 -16.41
N ARG A 316 11.85 -16.88 -15.85
CA ARG A 316 13.30 -16.79 -16.08
C ARG A 316 13.68 -17.20 -17.50
N ASP A 317 14.95 -16.98 -17.83
CA ASP A 317 15.53 -17.26 -19.16
C ASP A 317 15.41 -18.73 -19.60
N ASP A 318 15.21 -19.67 -18.67
CA ASP A 318 14.95 -21.08 -18.99
C ASP A 318 13.53 -21.33 -19.53
N GLY A 319 12.67 -20.30 -19.53
CA GLY A 319 11.29 -20.33 -19.98
C GLY A 319 10.35 -21.15 -19.09
N LYS A 320 10.82 -21.58 -17.90
CA LYS A 320 10.09 -22.51 -17.03
C LYS A 320 10.03 -22.03 -15.59
N THR A 321 11.13 -21.57 -15.02
CA THR A 321 11.20 -21.24 -13.60
C THR A 321 10.61 -19.86 -13.36
N LEU A 322 9.73 -19.73 -12.36
CA LEU A 322 9.17 -18.44 -12.00
C LEU A 322 10.24 -17.54 -11.37
N ILE A 323 10.23 -16.25 -11.73
CA ILE A 323 10.99 -15.21 -11.02
C ILE A 323 10.50 -15.10 -9.56
N PRO A 324 9.19 -14.87 -9.33
CA PRO A 324 8.63 -14.90 -7.98
C PRO A 324 8.73 -16.29 -7.36
N GLN A 325 8.98 -16.31 -6.05
CA GLN A 325 9.02 -17.51 -5.23
C GLN A 325 8.57 -17.15 -3.81
N PRO A 326 7.89 -18.07 -3.11
CA PRO A 326 7.49 -17.86 -1.72
C PRO A 326 8.60 -18.23 -0.71
N HIS A 327 9.86 -18.24 -1.17
CA HIS A 327 11.05 -18.50 -0.38
C HIS A 327 12.28 -17.92 -1.06
N LEU A 328 13.40 -17.85 -0.33
CA LEU A 328 14.69 -17.42 -0.87
C LEU A 328 15.60 -18.57 -1.33
N ASP A 329 15.22 -19.83 -1.10
CA ASP A 329 15.98 -21.00 -1.56
C ASP A 329 16.15 -21.01 -3.09
N LEU A 330 17.38 -21.24 -3.54
CA LEU A 330 17.79 -21.23 -4.95
C LEU A 330 18.08 -22.62 -5.50
N ASP A 331 17.88 -23.69 -4.73
CA ASP A 331 17.93 -25.06 -5.25
C ASP A 331 16.85 -25.21 -6.35
N PRO A 332 17.25 -25.47 -7.62
CA PRO A 332 16.32 -25.61 -8.74
C PRO A 332 15.17 -26.60 -8.48
N LYS A 333 15.38 -27.62 -7.63
CA LYS A 333 14.36 -28.63 -7.29
C LYS A 333 13.24 -28.10 -6.40
N LYS A 334 13.47 -26.99 -5.71
CA LYS A 334 12.53 -26.37 -4.79
C LYS A 334 11.80 -25.19 -5.42
N MET A 335 12.24 -24.73 -6.59
CA MET A 335 11.69 -23.55 -7.24
C MET A 335 10.40 -23.87 -7.98
N TRP A 336 9.41 -23.01 -7.85
CA TRP A 336 8.15 -23.13 -8.57
C TRP A 336 8.35 -22.99 -10.08
N PRO A 337 7.93 -23.99 -10.87
CA PRO A 337 7.86 -23.87 -12.31
C PRO A 337 6.53 -23.25 -12.74
N LEU A 338 6.50 -22.71 -13.96
CA LEU A 338 5.32 -22.15 -14.61
C LEU A 338 4.19 -23.18 -14.78
N ASP A 339 4.53 -24.44 -14.98
CA ASP A 339 3.55 -25.52 -15.15
C ASP A 339 2.74 -25.80 -13.87
N ASP A 340 3.30 -25.53 -12.68
CA ASP A 340 2.64 -25.76 -11.39
C ASP A 340 1.53 -24.74 -11.09
N VAL A 341 1.47 -23.65 -11.86
CA VAL A 341 0.42 -22.62 -11.75
C VAL A 341 -0.56 -22.63 -12.92
N ARG A 342 -0.43 -23.61 -13.82
CA ARG A 342 -1.32 -23.77 -14.98
C ARG A 342 -2.66 -24.40 -14.57
N GLY A 343 -3.73 -23.98 -15.24
CA GLY A 343 -5.10 -24.40 -14.96
C GLY A 343 -5.78 -23.62 -13.83
N ILE A 344 -5.16 -22.54 -13.34
CA ILE A 344 -5.69 -21.69 -12.27
C ILE A 344 -6.26 -20.42 -12.89
N PRO A 345 -7.60 -20.28 -13.03
CA PRO A 345 -8.20 -19.03 -13.49
C PRO A 345 -8.07 -17.95 -12.43
N PHE A 346 -7.73 -16.72 -12.83
CA PHE A 346 -7.65 -15.57 -11.94
C PHE A 346 -8.77 -14.57 -12.23
N GLY A 347 -9.65 -14.35 -11.25
CA GLY A 347 -10.77 -13.41 -11.36
C GLY A 347 -10.43 -12.01 -10.86
N SER A 348 -10.88 -10.99 -11.57
CA SER A 348 -10.88 -9.61 -11.06
C SER A 348 -12.02 -9.39 -10.07
N PRO A 349 -11.75 -8.98 -8.81
CA PRO A 349 -12.79 -8.59 -7.86
C PRO A 349 -13.66 -7.43 -8.37
N ASN A 350 -13.06 -6.49 -9.11
CA ASN A 350 -13.77 -5.33 -9.65
C ASN A 350 -14.74 -5.70 -10.78
N VAL A 351 -14.34 -6.60 -11.69
CA VAL A 351 -15.25 -7.11 -12.73
C VAL A 351 -16.40 -7.88 -12.10
N ALA A 352 -16.09 -8.82 -11.19
CA ALA A 352 -17.11 -9.61 -10.51
C ALA A 352 -18.13 -8.72 -9.77
N LEU A 353 -17.67 -7.70 -9.03
CA LEU A 353 -18.53 -6.74 -8.34
C LEU A 353 -19.51 -6.00 -9.28
N ASN A 354 -19.06 -5.69 -10.50
CA ASN A 354 -19.85 -4.96 -11.48
C ASN A 354 -20.80 -5.86 -12.29
N GLU A 355 -20.57 -7.17 -12.32
CA GLU A 355 -21.45 -8.16 -12.95
C GLU A 355 -22.60 -8.62 -12.03
N MET A 356 -22.42 -8.52 -10.70
CA MET A 356 -23.44 -8.85 -9.70
C MET A 356 -24.72 -8.01 -9.86
N SER A 357 -25.87 -8.59 -9.49
CA SER A 357 -27.09 -7.81 -9.22
C SER A 357 -26.88 -6.86 -8.03
N ASP A 358 -27.82 -5.94 -7.81
CA ASP A 358 -27.75 -5.07 -6.63
C ASP A 358 -27.88 -5.87 -5.33
N GLU A 359 -28.75 -6.88 -5.26
CA GLU A 359 -28.88 -7.74 -4.07
C GLU A 359 -27.63 -8.61 -3.83
N GLU A 360 -27.06 -9.20 -4.88
CA GLU A 360 -25.84 -10.02 -4.80
C GLU A 360 -24.66 -9.18 -4.29
N ARG A 361 -24.54 -7.94 -4.78
CA ARG A 361 -23.47 -7.02 -4.37
C ARG A 361 -23.60 -6.62 -2.91
N GLU A 362 -24.80 -6.27 -2.46
CA GLU A 362 -25.03 -5.91 -1.05
C GLU A 362 -24.65 -7.07 -0.13
N ALA A 363 -25.07 -8.30 -0.48
CA ALA A 363 -24.71 -9.50 0.27
C ALA A 363 -23.20 -9.76 0.26
N HIS A 364 -22.55 -9.64 -0.91
CA HIS A 364 -21.10 -9.81 -1.06
C HIS A 364 -20.31 -8.83 -0.21
N ILE A 365 -20.64 -7.55 -0.26
CA ILE A 365 -19.93 -6.51 0.51
C ILE A 365 -20.15 -6.71 2.01
N ALA A 366 -21.37 -7.03 2.44
CA ALA A 366 -21.65 -7.32 3.85
C ALA A 366 -20.86 -8.53 4.36
N ALA A 367 -20.79 -9.61 3.56
CA ALA A 367 -19.99 -10.79 3.89
C ALA A 367 -18.50 -10.47 3.95
N TYR A 368 -17.97 -9.76 2.95
CA TYR A 368 -16.57 -9.34 2.92
C TYR A 368 -16.20 -8.51 4.16
N MET A 369 -17.01 -7.51 4.51
CA MET A 369 -16.76 -6.64 5.69
C MET A 369 -16.89 -7.38 7.03
N ALA A 370 -17.81 -8.35 7.14
CA ALA A 370 -17.98 -9.15 8.37
C ALA A 370 -16.84 -10.16 8.57
N ASN A 371 -16.18 -10.54 7.50
CA ASN A 371 -15.17 -11.57 7.49
C ASN A 371 -13.81 -11.02 7.98
N LYS A 372 -13.62 -11.06 9.30
CA LYS A 372 -12.41 -10.57 9.97
C LYS A 372 -11.15 -11.39 9.67
N ASN A 373 -11.28 -12.61 9.14
CA ASN A 373 -10.18 -13.55 8.91
C ASN A 373 -10.25 -14.31 7.56
N GLY A 374 -10.90 -13.79 6.54
CA GLY A 374 -10.74 -14.28 5.17
C GLY A 374 -11.24 -15.70 4.83
N ALA A 375 -12.54 -16.01 4.92
CA ALA A 375 -13.14 -16.99 4.01
C ALA A 375 -14.28 -16.43 3.15
N VAL A 376 -14.12 -16.45 1.81
CA VAL A 376 -15.16 -16.87 0.86
C VAL A 376 -14.49 -17.61 -0.29
N THR A 377 -15.11 -18.74 -0.66
CA THR A 377 -14.70 -19.75 -1.63
C THR A 377 -14.60 -19.18 -3.05
N VAL A 378 -13.56 -19.60 -3.80
CA VAL A 378 -13.39 -19.36 -5.25
C VAL A 378 -14.53 -19.93 -6.06
#